data_AF-A0A8H3LSD9-F1
#
_entry.id   AF-A0A8H3LSD9-F1
#
_cell.length_a   1.000
_cell.length_b   1.000
_cell.length_c   1.000
_cell.angle_alpha   90.00
_cell.angle_beta   90.00
_cell.angle_gamma   90.00
#
_symmetry.space_group_name_H-M   'P 1'
#
loop_
_entity.id
_entity.type
_entity.pdbx_description
1 polymer ?
#
loop_
_entity_poly.entity_id
_entity_poly.type
_entity_poly.pdbx_seq_one_letter_code
_entity_poly.pdbx_strand_id
1 'polypeptide(L)'
;MLNEYSFQPETLKVLEKRKRESNPFFLFRNDLKERAPKHIKMTELSKMASISWKNLSEEEKATWKRKYEINRDLPSNSSEEKDPFNENDEKTVDEKDDESIETATDNIVIKEE
;
A
#
# COMPACT_ATOMS: atom_id res chain seq x y z
N MET A 1 -32.14 47.02 -12.39
CA MET A 1 -32.38 45.58 -12.62
C MET A 1 -31.11 44.87 -12.16
N LEU A 2 -31.12 44.30 -10.95
CA LEU A 2 -29.99 43.52 -10.44
C LEU A 2 -29.98 42.18 -11.16
N ASN A 3 -28.83 41.83 -11.72
CA ASN A 3 -28.63 40.57 -12.42
C ASN A 3 -28.56 39.46 -11.34
N GLU A 4 -29.65 38.74 -11.14
CA GLU A 4 -29.65 37.53 -10.30
C GLU A 4 -28.89 36.43 -11.04
N TYR A 5 -27.59 36.36 -10.80
CA TYR A 5 -26.78 35.25 -11.26
C TYR A 5 -27.11 34.02 -10.40
N SER A 6 -27.98 33.17 -10.91
CA SER A 6 -28.25 31.84 -10.36
C SER A 6 -27.00 30.98 -10.53
N PHE A 7 -26.30 30.69 -9.43
CA PHE A 7 -25.32 29.60 -9.39
C PHE A 7 -26.09 28.29 -9.49
N GLN A 8 -26.32 27.84 -10.71
CA GLN A 8 -26.70 26.45 -10.97
C GLN A 8 -25.47 25.61 -10.63
N PRO A 9 -25.51 24.68 -9.65
CA PRO A 9 -24.48 23.65 -9.52
C PRO A 9 -24.70 22.68 -10.68
N GLU A 10 -24.40 23.15 -11.88
CA GLU A 10 -24.36 22.36 -13.10
C GLU A 10 -23.43 21.22 -12.79
N THR A 11 -24.01 20.02 -12.72
CA THR A 11 -23.42 18.80 -12.19
C THR A 11 -21.97 18.74 -12.59
N LEU A 12 -21.08 19.18 -11.70
CA LEU A 12 -19.69 18.84 -11.75
C LEU A 12 -19.77 17.34 -11.59
N LYS A 13 -19.81 16.63 -12.73
CA LYS A 13 -19.30 15.29 -12.87
C LYS A 13 -17.94 15.46 -12.26
N VAL A 14 -17.85 15.14 -10.96
CA VAL A 14 -16.62 15.12 -10.20
C VAL A 14 -15.83 14.14 -11.00
N LEU A 15 -15.03 14.67 -11.93
CA LEU A 15 -14.18 13.91 -12.81
C LEU A 15 -13.36 13.12 -11.81
N GLU A 16 -13.72 11.86 -11.61
CA GLU A 16 -13.16 11.03 -10.57
C GLU A 16 -11.68 11.06 -10.84
N LYS A 17 -10.96 11.90 -10.09
CA LYS A 17 -9.58 12.18 -10.39
C LYS A 17 -8.90 10.86 -10.21
N ARG A 18 -8.38 10.31 -11.31
CA ARG A 18 -7.74 8.99 -11.33
C ARG A 18 -6.83 8.90 -10.11
N LYS A 19 -7.09 7.91 -9.26
CA LYS A 19 -6.27 7.69 -8.07
C LYS A 19 -4.82 7.59 -8.55
N ARG A 20 -3.91 8.24 -7.82
CA ARG A 20 -2.48 8.21 -8.18
C ARG A 20 -2.05 6.75 -8.30
N GLU A 21 -1.27 6.47 -9.32
CA GLU A 21 -0.74 5.13 -9.55
C GLU A 21 0.09 4.71 -8.33
N SER A 22 -0.08 3.46 -7.93
CA SER A 22 0.52 2.92 -6.71
C SER A 22 1.97 2.54 -6.96
N ASN A 23 2.94 3.22 -6.31
CA ASN A 23 4.39 2.95 -6.35
C ASN A 23 4.72 1.43 -6.42
N PRO A 24 5.81 1.00 -7.08
CA PRO A 24 6.27 -0.40 -7.08
C PRO A 24 6.19 -1.11 -5.71
N PHE A 25 6.53 -0.41 -4.62
CA PHE A 25 6.40 -0.93 -3.26
C PHE A 25 4.94 -1.23 -2.86
N PHE A 26 3.98 -0.38 -3.23
CA PHE A 26 2.56 -0.63 -2.95
C PHE A 26 2.04 -1.83 -3.73
N LEU A 27 2.49 -2.05 -4.98
CA LEU A 27 2.15 -3.26 -5.71
C LEU A 27 2.67 -4.51 -5.00
N PHE A 28 3.93 -4.49 -4.57
CA PHE A 28 4.51 -5.57 -3.78
C PHE A 28 3.76 -5.83 -2.47
N ARG A 29 3.42 -4.77 -1.74
CA ARG A 29 2.64 -4.87 -0.49
C ARG A 29 1.24 -5.43 -0.71
N ASN A 30 0.57 -5.04 -1.80
CA ASN A 30 -0.76 -5.57 -2.14
C ASN A 30 -0.69 -7.06 -2.48
N ASP A 31 0.33 -7.46 -3.24
CA ASP A 31 0.58 -8.87 -3.56
C ASP A 31 0.93 -9.70 -2.31
N LEU A 32 1.66 -9.12 -1.35
CA LEU A 32 1.85 -9.71 -0.02
C LEU A 32 0.54 -9.83 0.76
N LYS A 33 -0.35 -8.84 0.66
CA LYS A 33 -1.67 -8.85 1.31
C LYS A 33 -2.57 -9.96 0.78
N GLU A 34 -2.55 -10.22 -0.52
CA GLU A 34 -3.32 -11.30 -1.13
C GLU A 34 -2.85 -12.68 -0.67
N ARG A 35 -1.55 -12.83 -0.40
CA ARG A 35 -0.94 -14.07 0.10
C ARG A 35 -1.00 -14.22 1.62
N ALA A 36 -1.17 -13.11 2.34
CA ALA A 36 -1.24 -13.09 3.79
C ALA A 36 -2.59 -13.62 4.31
N PRO A 37 -2.65 -14.09 5.57
CA PRO A 37 -3.91 -14.45 6.20
C PRO A 37 -4.87 -13.25 6.28
N LYS A 38 -6.18 -13.51 6.09
CA LYS A 38 -7.24 -12.48 5.95
C LYS A 38 -7.36 -11.52 7.15
N HIS A 39 -6.84 -11.89 8.32
CA HIS A 39 -7.00 -11.14 9.57
C HIS A 39 -5.70 -10.50 10.09
N ILE A 40 -4.70 -10.28 9.22
CA ILE A 40 -3.50 -9.55 9.64
C ILE A 40 -3.75 -8.04 9.73
N LYS A 41 -3.30 -7.42 10.83
CA LYS A 41 -3.34 -5.96 10.97
C LYS A 41 -2.48 -5.33 9.89
N MET A 42 -3.00 -4.25 9.28
CA MET A 42 -2.32 -3.58 8.19
C MET A 42 -0.95 -3.01 8.59
N THR A 43 -0.79 -2.62 9.85
CA THR A 43 0.48 -2.16 10.44
C THR A 43 1.53 -3.24 10.38
N GLU A 44 1.20 -4.46 10.79
CA GLU A 44 2.11 -5.60 10.80
C GLU A 44 2.49 -6.02 9.38
N LEU A 45 1.50 -6.09 8.49
CA LEU A 45 1.74 -6.33 7.07
C LEU A 45 2.69 -5.29 6.47
N SER A 46 2.54 -4.01 6.84
CA SER A 46 3.40 -2.93 6.32
C SER A 46 4.84 -3.06 6.84
N LYS A 47 5.02 -3.48 8.10
CA LYS A 47 6.35 -3.78 8.66
C LYS A 47 7.00 -4.94 7.91
N MET A 48 6.29 -6.07 7.76
CA MET A 48 6.77 -7.23 7.02
C MET A 48 7.14 -6.87 5.59
N ALA A 49 6.25 -6.17 4.88
CA ALA A 49 6.50 -5.73 3.50
C ALA A 49 7.73 -4.82 3.41
N SER A 50 7.94 -3.92 4.37
CA SER A 50 9.11 -3.03 4.38
C SER A 50 10.41 -3.79 4.58
N ILE A 51 10.43 -4.80 5.47
CA ILE A 51 11.59 -5.65 5.71
C ILE A 51 11.87 -6.50 4.47
N SER A 52 10.86 -7.20 3.95
CA SER A 52 11.00 -8.03 2.76
C SER A 52 11.46 -7.21 1.56
N TRP A 53 10.90 -6.01 1.33
CA TRP A 53 11.30 -5.13 0.23
C TRP A 53 12.77 -4.70 0.31
N LYS A 54 13.27 -4.41 1.52
CA LYS A 54 14.69 -4.08 1.71
C LYS A 54 15.58 -5.28 1.38
N ASN A 55 15.15 -6.48 1.77
CA ASN A 55 15.88 -7.73 1.56
C ASN A 55 15.78 -8.27 0.12
N LEU A 56 14.87 -7.77 -0.71
CA LEU A 56 14.80 -8.14 -2.13
C LEU A 56 16.08 -7.75 -2.86
N SER A 57 16.52 -8.64 -3.76
CA SER A 57 17.59 -8.37 -4.71
C SER A 57 17.20 -7.25 -5.68
N GLU A 58 18.19 -6.63 -6.32
CA GLU A 58 17.93 -5.56 -7.29
C GLU A 58 17.17 -6.08 -8.52
N GLU A 59 17.37 -7.35 -8.90
CA GLU A 59 16.66 -8.01 -9.99
C GLU A 59 15.16 -8.17 -9.70
N GLU A 60 14.81 -8.55 -8.48
CA GLU A 60 13.42 -8.65 -8.04
C GLU A 60 12.77 -7.27 -7.97
N LYS A 61 13.48 -6.28 -7.44
CA LYS A 61 13.02 -4.88 -7.43
C LYS A 61 12.78 -4.35 -8.85
N ALA A 62 13.67 -4.67 -9.79
CA ALA A 62 13.49 -4.32 -11.20
C ALA A 62 12.23 -4.98 -11.81
N THR A 63 11.94 -6.23 -11.43
CA THR A 63 10.72 -6.92 -11.85
C THR A 63 9.46 -6.21 -11.33
N TRP A 64 9.44 -5.81 -10.07
CA TRP A 64 8.34 -5.03 -9.49
C TRP A 64 8.20 -3.65 -10.13
N LYS A 65 9.32 -2.98 -10.43
CA LYS A 65 9.33 -1.71 -11.15
C LYS A 65 8.76 -1.85 -12.56
N ARG A 66 9.13 -2.91 -13.29
CA ARG A 66 8.58 -3.18 -14.62
C ARG A 66 7.08 -3.47 -14.58
N LYS A 67 6.62 -4.28 -13.62
CA LYS A 67 5.19 -4.52 -13.38
C LYS A 67 4.45 -3.21 -13.08
N TYR A 68 5.06 -2.32 -12.29
CA TYR A 68 4.51 -1.01 -12.01
C TYR A 68 4.36 -0.16 -13.27
N GLU A 69 5.42 -0.05 -14.07
CA GLU A 69 5.40 0.74 -15.31
C GLU A 69 4.28 0.27 -16.24
N ILE A 70 4.14 -1.04 -16.41
CA ILE A 70 3.04 -1.65 -17.19
C ILE A 70 1.66 -1.26 -16.61
N ASN A 71 1.46 -1.40 -15.29
CA ASN A 71 0.17 -1.12 -14.65
C ASN A 71 -0.20 0.36 -14.64
N ARG A 72 0.79 1.26 -14.57
CA ARG A 72 0.58 2.71 -14.67
C ARG A 72 0.19 3.09 -16.10
N ASP A 73 0.90 2.56 -17.09
CA ASP A 73 0.76 2.99 -18.48
C ASP A 73 -0.48 2.36 -19.14
N LEU A 74 -1.01 1.27 -18.59
CA LEU A 74 -2.29 0.70 -18.99
C LEU A 74 -3.46 1.48 -18.37
N PRO A 75 -4.42 1.98 -19.18
CA PRO A 75 -5.64 2.54 -18.63
C PRO A 75 -6.40 1.43 -17.91
N SER A 76 -6.46 1.51 -16.57
CA SER A 76 -7.37 0.69 -15.78
C SER A 76 -8.79 1.06 -16.18
N ASN A 77 -9.37 0.28 -17.09
CA ASN A 77 -10.80 0.32 -17.40
C ASN A 77 -11.56 -0.26 -16.21
N SER A 78 -11.63 0.46 -15.09
CA SER A 78 -12.38 0.05 -13.91
C SER A 78 -13.29 1.19 -13.42
N SER A 79 -14.35 1.41 -14.18
CA SER A 79 -15.66 1.67 -13.60
C SER A 79 -16.12 0.40 -12.87
N GLU A 80 -15.52 0.11 -11.71
CA GLU A 80 -16.02 -0.94 -10.81
C GLU A 80 -16.52 -0.24 -9.55
N GLU A 81 -17.84 -0.12 -9.51
CA GLU A 81 -18.64 0.28 -8.37
C GLU A 81 -18.19 -0.54 -7.15
N LYS A 82 -17.55 0.12 -6.17
CA LYS A 82 -17.34 -0.48 -4.85
C LYS A 82 -18.45 0.02 -3.94
N ASP A 83 -19.33 -0.89 -3.58
CA ASP A 83 -20.33 -0.73 -2.53
C ASP A 83 -19.71 -0.10 -1.27
N PRO A 84 -20.26 1.02 -0.76
CA PRO A 84 -19.87 1.55 0.53
C PRO A 84 -20.65 0.81 1.63
N PHE A 85 -19.97 0.58 2.75
CA PHE A 85 -20.42 -0.07 3.99
C PHE A 85 -20.23 -1.58 4.10
N ASN A 86 -19.20 -1.97 4.86
CA ASN A 86 -19.48 -2.74 6.07
C ASN A 86 -18.59 -2.25 7.22
N GLU A 87 -19.20 -2.29 8.39
CA GLU A 87 -19.03 -1.47 9.57
C GLU A 87 -18.27 -2.25 10.66
N ASN A 88 -17.83 -1.53 11.70
CA ASN A 88 -17.47 -2.03 13.04
C ASN A 88 -16.11 -2.73 13.21
N ASP A 89 -15.18 -2.02 13.85
CA ASP A 89 -14.71 -2.44 15.18
C ASP A 89 -13.94 -1.30 15.88
N GLU A 90 -14.71 -0.54 16.66
CA GLU A 90 -14.22 0.24 17.79
C GLU A 90 -14.04 -0.70 18.98
N LYS A 91 -12.79 -0.93 19.42
CA LYS A 91 -12.49 -0.93 20.86
C LYS A 91 -11.01 -0.74 21.16
N THR A 92 -10.80 0.27 21.98
CA THR A 92 -9.62 0.68 22.74
C THR A 92 -9.10 -0.41 23.71
N VAL A 93 -7.79 -0.40 24.00
CA VAL A 93 -7.17 0.05 25.27
C VAL A 93 -5.67 -0.29 25.24
N ASP A 94 -4.90 0.68 25.71
CA ASP A 94 -3.46 0.72 25.98
C ASP A 94 -2.88 -0.51 26.70
N GLU A 95 -1.64 -0.89 26.35
CA GLU A 95 -0.59 -1.07 27.36
C GLU A 95 0.79 -0.97 26.70
N LYS A 96 1.68 -0.22 27.37
CA LYS A 96 3.10 -0.09 27.08
C LYS A 96 3.82 -1.38 27.46
N ASP A 97 5.00 -1.55 26.90
CA ASP A 97 6.24 -2.11 27.49
C ASP A 97 7.07 -2.60 26.29
N ASP A 98 7.98 -1.78 25.77
CA ASP A 98 9.36 -1.62 26.23
C ASP A 98 10.11 -2.97 26.25
N GLU A 99 10.78 -3.30 25.15
CA GLU A 99 12.08 -3.96 25.26
C GLU A 99 12.87 -3.82 23.96
N SER A 100 13.93 -3.03 24.09
CA SER A 100 15.14 -3.03 23.28
C SER A 100 15.66 -4.46 23.07
N ILE A 101 15.97 -4.83 21.83
CA ILE A 101 17.08 -5.77 21.61
C ILE A 101 18.11 -5.16 20.69
N GLU A 102 19.26 -5.06 21.30
CA GLU A 102 20.46 -4.39 20.88
C GLU A 102 21.26 -5.30 19.94
N THR A 103 22.12 -4.64 19.19
CA THR A 103 23.09 -5.13 18.23
C THR A 103 23.94 -6.32 18.72
N ALA A 104 24.16 -7.32 17.87
CA ALA A 104 25.42 -8.05 17.81
C ALA A 104 25.59 -8.75 16.46
N THR A 105 26.61 -8.30 15.74
CA THR A 105 27.27 -8.96 14.62
C THR A 105 27.86 -10.30 15.05
N ASP A 106 27.68 -11.35 14.25
CA ASP A 106 28.61 -12.48 14.24
C ASP A 106 29.04 -12.81 12.81
N ASN A 107 30.33 -12.57 12.57
CA ASN A 107 31.09 -13.00 11.41
C ASN A 107 31.18 -14.53 11.41
N ILE A 108 30.59 -15.19 10.42
CA ILE A 108 30.91 -16.59 10.13
C ILE A 108 31.98 -16.59 9.04
N VAL A 109 33.23 -16.71 9.47
CA VAL A 109 34.35 -17.16 8.63
C VAL A 109 34.15 -18.64 8.40
N ILE A 110 33.85 -19.05 7.16
CA ILE A 110 34.01 -20.45 6.73
C ILE A 110 35.30 -20.51 5.90
N LYS A 111 36.34 -21.08 6.49
CA LYS A 111 37.51 -21.66 5.82
C LYS A 111 37.21 -23.13 5.57
N GLU A 112 37.30 -23.60 4.34
CA GLU A 112 37.64 -24.97 3.90
C GLU A 112 38.06 -24.83 2.42
N GLU A 113 39.11 -25.42 1.87
CA GLU A 113 40.23 -26.26 2.29
C GLU A 113 41.33 -26.07 1.22
#